data_AF-A0ABD3F4P9-F1
#
_entry.id   AF-A0ABD3F4P9-F1
#
_cell.length_a   1.000
_cell.length_b   1.000
_cell.length_c   1.000
_cell.angle_alpha   90.00
_cell.angle_beta   90.00
_cell.angle_gamma   90.00
#
_symmetry.space_group_name_H-M   'P 1'
#
loop_
_entity.id
_entity.type
_entity.pdbx_description
1 polymer ?
#
loop_
_entity_poly.entity_id
_entity_poly.type
_entity_poly.pdbx_seq_one_letter_code
_entity_poly.pdbx_strand_id
1 'polypeptide(L)'
;MCGFVYTIGAFFLFLLILGITNLAFTAFFFFLASAAPIFNVANPISSISIFFILFGGFVITKEQTPDYLIWIYRMNPIAWCVYALSVNQDSDSAFDKCVYGDVNFCENFNQTVGRSARSRFRRSKSVCGMESSSWRPHTSSSCSSRTLR
;
A
#
# COMPACT_ATOMS: atom_id res chain seq x y z
N MET A 1 18.64 15.83 -2.90
CA MET A 1 17.39 16.10 -2.14
C MET A 1 16.27 15.41 -2.90
N CYS A 2 15.52 14.52 -2.25
CA CYS A 2 14.44 13.75 -2.90
C CYS A 2 13.44 14.73 -3.54
N GLY A 3 13.24 14.66 -4.87
CA GLY A 3 12.42 15.58 -5.66
C GLY A 3 10.91 15.46 -5.38
N PHE A 4 10.52 15.60 -4.11
CA PHE A 4 9.14 15.61 -3.68
C PHE A 4 8.51 16.99 -3.92
N VAL A 5 7.21 16.96 -4.21
CA VAL A 5 6.38 18.15 -4.31
C VAL A 5 6.46 18.94 -3.01
N TYR A 6 6.87 20.21 -3.10
CA TYR A 6 7.13 21.07 -1.94
C TYR A 6 5.92 21.93 -1.53
N THR A 7 4.72 21.57 -1.98
CA THR A 7 3.48 22.20 -1.55
C THR A 7 3.29 21.97 -0.05
N ILE A 8 3.14 23.04 0.73
CA ILE A 8 3.04 23.00 2.20
C ILE A 8 1.95 22.03 2.66
N GLY A 9 0.79 22.03 2.00
CA GLY A 9 -0.31 21.10 2.30
C GLY A 9 0.05 19.63 2.08
N ALA A 10 0.74 19.30 0.98
CA ALA A 10 1.16 17.94 0.66
C ALA A 10 2.23 17.42 1.65
N PHE A 11 3.09 18.32 2.16
CA PHE A 11 4.07 17.99 3.18
C PHE A 11 3.44 17.68 4.55
N PHE A 12 2.46 18.48 4.99
CA PHE A 12 1.72 18.18 6.22
C PHE A 12 0.92 16.87 6.11
N LEU A 13 0.30 16.63 4.95
CA LEU A 13 -0.43 15.38 4.70
C LEU A 13 0.51 14.16 4.69
N PHE A 14 1.71 14.30 4.12
CA PHE A 14 2.77 13.31 4.20
C PHE A 14 3.16 12.99 5.65
N LEU A 15 3.43 14.00 6.47
CA LEU A 15 3.77 13.82 7.89
C LEU A 15 2.63 13.18 8.68
N LEU A 16 1.38 13.57 8.40
CA LEU A 16 0.19 13.02 9.05
C LEU A 16 -0.01 11.54 8.72
N ILE A 17 0.14 11.14 7.45
CA ILE A 17 0.09 9.72 7.05
C ILE A 17 1.17 8.92 7.78
N LEU A 18 2.39 9.44 7.84
CA LEU A 18 3.52 8.78 8.51
C LEU A 18 3.25 8.63 10.01
N GLY A 19 2.75 9.68 10.66
CA GLY A 19 2.37 9.66 12.07
C GLY A 19 1.26 8.65 12.39
N ILE A 20 0.18 8.62 11.60
CA ILE A 20 -0.91 7.66 11.76
C ILE A 20 -0.41 6.22 11.57
N THR A 21 0.47 6.00 10.60
CA THR A 21 1.05 4.67 10.35
C THR A 21 1.88 4.19 11.53
N ASN A 22 2.70 5.07 12.12
CA ASN A 22 3.51 4.75 13.29
C ASN A 22 2.65 4.49 14.53
N LEU A 23 1.60 5.28 14.73
CA LEU A 23 0.64 5.08 15.82
C LEU A 23 -0.11 3.75 15.68
N ALA A 24 -0.55 3.41 14.46
CA ALA A 24 -1.22 2.14 14.18
C ALA A 24 -0.31 0.94 14.44
N PHE A 25 0.96 1.02 14.05
CA PHE A 25 1.96 -0.01 14.31
C PHE A 25 2.24 -0.18 15.81
N THR A 26 2.30 0.92 16.55
CA THR A 26 2.49 0.91 18.00
C THR A 26 1.27 0.32 18.72
N ALA A 27 0.06 0.71 18.33
CA ALA A 27 -1.18 0.14 18.88
C ALA A 27 -1.29 -1.37 18.62
N PHE A 28 -0.84 -1.81 17.44
CA PHE A 28 -0.77 -3.23 17.11
C PHE A 28 0.19 -4.00 18.03
N PHE A 29 1.41 -3.50 18.25
CA PHE A 29 2.32 -4.14 19.20
C PHE A 29 1.85 -4.09 20.64
N PHE A 30 1.16 -3.01 21.03
CA PHE A 30 0.58 -2.89 22.35
C PHE A 30 -0.53 -3.93 22.57
N PHE A 31 -1.34 -4.19 21.54
CA PHE A 31 -2.31 -5.29 21.55
C PHE A 31 -1.63 -6.66 21.72
N LEU A 32 -0.53 -6.91 20.99
CA LEU A 32 0.27 -8.13 21.15
C LEU A 32 0.87 -8.26 22.56
N ALA A 33 1.37 -7.16 23.13
CA ALA A 33 1.96 -7.13 24.47
C ALA A 33 0.90 -7.40 25.55
N SER A 34 -0.31 -6.84 25.42
CA SER A 34 -1.42 -7.09 26.35
C SER A 34 -1.92 -8.54 26.30
N ALA A 35 -1.70 -9.26 25.19
CA ALA A 35 -2.08 -10.66 25.06
C ALA A 35 -1.08 -11.62 25.74
N ALA A 36 0.01 -11.12 26.34
CA ALA A 36 1.08 -11.92 26.95
C ALA A 36 1.10 -11.89 28.51
N PRO A 37 0.06 -12.32 29.24
CA PRO A 37 0.10 -12.28 30.72
C PRO A 37 0.95 -13.39 31.35
N ILE A 38 1.43 -14.39 30.60
CA ILE A 38 2.12 -15.60 31.12
C ILE A 38 3.31 -16.03 30.26
N PHE A 39 4.38 -16.50 30.91
CA PHE A 39 5.67 -16.87 30.28
C PHE A 39 5.55 -17.94 29.17
N ASN A 40 4.62 -18.88 29.31
CA ASN A 40 4.38 -19.91 28.29
C ASN A 40 3.79 -19.33 26.98
N VAL A 41 3.13 -18.18 27.08
CA VAL A 41 2.54 -17.45 25.93
C VAL A 41 3.55 -16.46 25.33
N ALA A 42 4.65 -16.13 26.03
CA ALA A 42 5.70 -15.25 25.51
C ALA A 42 6.48 -15.86 24.33
N ASN A 43 6.74 -17.17 24.36
CA ASN A 43 7.45 -17.89 23.30
C ASN A 43 6.75 -17.80 21.92
N PRO A 44 5.45 -18.11 21.79
CA PRO A 44 4.75 -17.94 20.50
C PRO A 44 4.60 -16.47 20.10
N ILE A 45 4.43 -15.53 21.04
CA ILE A 45 4.29 -14.10 20.72
C ILE A 45 5.57 -13.51 20.12
N SER A 46 6.75 -13.93 20.58
CA SER A 46 8.02 -13.56 19.95
C SER A 46 8.08 -14.03 18.49
N SER A 47 7.69 -15.28 18.23
CA SER A 47 7.65 -15.83 16.86
C SER A 47 6.66 -15.06 15.97
N ILE A 48 5.47 -14.76 16.49
CA ILE A 48 4.45 -13.98 15.78
C ILE A 48 4.96 -12.56 15.45
N SER A 49 5.70 -11.92 16.37
CA SER A 49 6.23 -10.58 16.16
C SER A 49 7.23 -10.51 15.00
N ILE A 50 8.08 -11.52 14.83
CA ILE A 50 8.99 -11.66 13.69
C ILE A 50 8.20 -11.85 12.38
N PHE A 51 7.14 -12.67 12.40
CA PHE A 51 6.29 -12.89 11.23
C PHE A 51 5.64 -11.59 10.74
N PHE A 52 5.10 -10.76 11.64
CA PHE A 52 4.50 -9.47 11.26
C PHE A 52 5.48 -8.50 10.59
N ILE A 53 6.75 -8.48 11.03
CA ILE A 53 7.80 -7.64 10.44
C ILE A 53 8.19 -8.15 9.04
N LEU A 54 8.26 -9.47 8.85
CA LEU A 54 8.56 -10.10 7.55
C LEU A 54 7.47 -9.84 6.50
N PHE A 55 6.20 -9.82 6.89
CA PHE A 55 5.07 -9.46 6.02
C PHE A 55 4.91 -7.94 5.83
N GLY A 56 5.86 -7.13 6.33
CA GLY A 56 5.91 -5.66 6.32
C GLY A 56 5.89 -4.96 4.95
N GLY A 57 5.80 -5.70 3.84
CA GLY A 57 5.44 -5.13 2.54
C GLY A 57 6.59 -4.89 1.55
N PHE A 58 7.79 -5.42 1.79
CA PHE A 58 8.90 -5.34 0.82
C PHE A 58 9.56 -6.69 0.47
N VAL A 59 9.51 -7.68 1.35
CA VAL A 59 10.32 -8.90 1.24
C VAL A 59 9.63 -10.02 0.47
N ILE A 60 8.30 -10.10 0.49
CA ILE A 60 7.54 -11.15 -0.19
C ILE A 60 7.02 -10.63 -1.53
N THR A 61 7.55 -11.19 -2.61
CA THR A 61 7.10 -10.94 -3.98
C THR A 61 5.69 -11.50 -4.19
N LYS A 62 4.87 -10.76 -4.93
CA LYS A 62 3.42 -10.96 -5.13
C LYS A 62 2.97 -12.33 -5.63
N GLU A 63 3.88 -13.14 -6.16
CA GLU A 63 3.56 -14.34 -6.93
C GLU A 63 3.50 -15.63 -6.08
N GLN A 64 3.91 -15.56 -4.81
CA GLN A 64 4.06 -16.74 -3.94
C GLN A 64 3.11 -16.71 -2.72
N THR A 65 2.25 -15.70 -2.59
CA THR A 65 1.40 -15.56 -1.39
C THR A 65 0.08 -16.29 -1.58
N PRO A 66 -0.19 -17.37 -0.84
CA PRO A 66 -1.44 -18.10 -0.92
C PRO A 66 -2.62 -17.25 -0.41
N ASP A 67 -3.82 -17.49 -0.98
CA ASP A 67 -5.03 -16.66 -0.80
C ASP A 67 -5.45 -16.50 0.68
N TYR A 68 -5.11 -17.45 1.55
CA TYR A 68 -5.43 -17.36 2.98
C TYR A 68 -4.62 -16.30 3.75
N LEU A 69 -3.53 -15.75 3.19
CA LEU A 69 -2.74 -14.68 3.81
C LEU A 69 -3.15 -13.27 3.35
N ILE A 70 -4.16 -13.15 2.47
CA ILE A 70 -4.60 -11.86 1.93
C ILE A 70 -5.12 -10.91 3.03
N TRP A 71 -5.71 -11.46 4.10
CA TRP A 71 -6.25 -10.66 5.20
C TRP A 71 -5.16 -9.97 6.02
N ILE A 72 -4.00 -10.61 6.21
CA ILE A 72 -2.84 -10.02 6.89
C ILE A 72 -2.30 -8.84 6.07
N TYR A 73 -2.22 -9.00 4.76
CA TYR A 73 -1.82 -7.93 3.84
C TYR A 73 -2.78 -6.74 3.90
N ARG A 74 -4.10 -6.97 4.07
CA ARG A 74 -5.12 -5.92 4.24
C ARG A 74 -5.01 -5.18 5.57
N MET A 75 -4.61 -5.85 6.64
CA MET A 75 -4.43 -5.25 7.97
C MET A 75 -3.11 -4.48 8.11
N ASN A 76 -2.13 -4.72 7.22
CA ASN A 76 -0.81 -4.11 7.35
C ASN A 76 -0.84 -2.58 7.06
N PRO A 77 -0.59 -1.72 8.07
CA PRO A 77 -0.65 -0.27 7.90
C PRO A 77 0.43 0.28 6.95
N ILE A 78 1.54 -0.44 6.75
CA ILE A 78 2.63 -0.04 5.85
C ILE A 78 2.17 -0.07 4.38
N ALA A 79 1.41 -1.09 3.98
CA ALA A 79 0.87 -1.19 2.63
C ALA A 79 -0.14 -0.06 2.30
N TRP A 80 -0.84 0.43 3.33
CA TRP A 80 -1.72 1.60 3.22
C TRP A 80 -0.94 2.91 3.19
N CYS A 81 0.14 3.02 3.96
CA CYS A 81 1.03 4.17 3.95
C CYS A 81 1.63 4.38 2.56
N VAL A 82 2.24 3.35 1.96
CA VAL A 82 2.83 3.45 0.61
C VAL A 82 1.79 3.89 -0.42
N TYR A 83 0.57 3.36 -0.34
CA TYR A 83 -0.52 3.79 -1.21
C TYR A 83 -0.88 5.26 -1.03
N ALA A 84 -1.13 5.68 0.20
CA ALA A 84 -1.54 7.04 0.51
C ALA A 84 -0.44 8.03 0.12
N LEU A 85 0.83 7.65 0.29
CA LEU A 85 1.99 8.41 -0.17
C LEU A 85 2.02 8.55 -1.68
N SER A 86 1.86 7.46 -2.44
CA SER A 86 1.82 7.54 -3.91
C SER A 86 0.69 8.44 -4.40
N VAL A 87 -0.52 8.31 -3.83
CA VAL A 87 -1.65 9.17 -4.19
C VAL A 87 -1.39 10.63 -3.83
N ASN A 88 -0.80 10.91 -2.66
CA ASN A 88 -0.48 12.27 -2.24
C ASN A 88 0.48 12.97 -3.22
N GLN A 89 1.50 12.26 -3.71
CA GLN A 89 2.43 12.83 -4.68
C GLN A 89 1.81 12.97 -6.08
N ASP A 90 1.10 11.95 -6.55
CA ASP A 90 0.48 11.94 -7.88
C ASP A 90 -0.75 12.86 -8.02
N SER A 91 -1.15 13.54 -6.94
CA SER A 91 -2.30 14.47 -6.93
C SER A 91 -1.91 15.92 -7.15
N ASP A 92 -0.62 16.25 -7.12
CA ASP A 92 -0.16 17.62 -7.36
C ASP A 92 -0.25 18.01 -8.85
N SER A 93 -0.51 19.28 -9.12
CA SER A 93 -0.62 19.82 -10.48
C SER A 93 0.67 19.71 -11.28
N ALA A 94 1.83 19.55 -10.61
CA ALA A 94 3.09 19.23 -11.27
C ALA A 94 3.03 17.93 -12.11
N PHE A 95 2.20 16.97 -11.71
CA PHE A 95 2.04 15.67 -12.39
C PHE A 95 0.84 15.60 -13.33
N ASP A 96 0.06 16.67 -13.46
CA ASP A 96 -1.02 16.75 -14.45
C ASP A 96 -0.50 17.23 -15.82
N LYS A 97 0.61 16.66 -16.25
CA LYS A 97 1.24 16.92 -17.54
C LYS A 97 1.09 15.71 -18.44
N CYS A 98 0.93 15.97 -19.74
CA CYS A 98 0.89 14.94 -20.77
C CYS A 98 2.27 14.39 -21.11
N VAL A 99 3.32 15.21 -20.93
CA VAL A 99 4.69 14.92 -21.33
C VAL A 99 5.58 15.00 -20.11
N TYR A 100 6.40 13.98 -19.88
CA TYR A 100 7.40 13.95 -18.82
C TYR A 100 8.69 13.35 -19.38
N GLY A 101 9.71 14.18 -19.64
CA GLY A 101 10.88 13.75 -20.42
C GLY A 101 10.50 13.45 -21.87
N ASP A 102 10.99 12.32 -22.41
CA ASP A 102 10.76 11.91 -23.82
C ASP A 102 9.49 11.03 -24.03
N VAL A 103 8.62 10.89 -23.02
CA VAL A 103 7.43 10.03 -23.08
C VAL A 103 6.12 10.82 -23.03
N ASN A 104 5.25 10.59 -24.02
CA ASN A 104 3.89 11.14 -24.10
C ASN A 104 2.87 10.17 -23.47
N PHE A 105 2.36 10.50 -22.28
CA PHE A 105 1.35 9.68 -21.59
C PHE A 105 -0.05 9.84 -22.18
N CYS A 106 -0.37 11.03 -22.72
CA CYS A 106 -1.67 11.29 -23.32
C CYS A 106 -1.88 10.52 -24.64
N GLU A 107 -0.81 10.27 -25.42
CA GLU A 107 -0.91 9.45 -26.64
C GLU A 107 -0.92 7.95 -26.31
N ASN A 108 -0.06 7.50 -25.40
CA ASN A 108 0.10 6.07 -25.12
C ASN A 108 -0.99 5.50 -24.18
N PHE A 109 -1.41 6.27 -23.18
CA PHE A 109 -2.30 5.81 -22.11
C PHE A 109 -3.63 6.59 -22.04
N ASN A 110 -3.83 7.60 -22.91
CA ASN A 110 -4.98 8.51 -22.87
C ASN A 110 -5.24 9.10 -21.48
N GLN A 111 -4.16 9.31 -20.70
CA GLN A 111 -4.18 9.76 -19.31
C GLN A 111 -2.95 10.63 -19.02
N THR A 112 -3.07 11.56 -18.06
CA THR A 112 -1.90 12.33 -17.57
C THR A 112 -0.98 11.44 -16.72
N VAL A 113 0.25 11.92 -16.48
CA VAL A 113 1.28 11.17 -15.74
C VAL A 113 0.77 10.76 -14.35
N GLY A 114 0.22 11.72 -13.58
CA GLY A 114 -0.30 11.46 -12.23
C GLY A 114 -1.53 10.54 -12.22
N ARG A 115 -2.36 10.55 -13.27
CA ARG A 115 -3.49 9.60 -13.40
C ARG A 115 -3.01 8.20 -13.75
N SER A 116 -2.00 8.09 -14.60
CA SER A 116 -1.40 6.82 -15.02
C SER A 116 -0.66 6.12 -13.87
N ALA A 117 0.04 6.88 -13.02
CA ALA A 117 0.70 6.36 -11.83
C ALA A 117 -0.32 5.81 -10.81
N ARG A 118 -1.37 6.59 -10.50
CA ARG A 118 -2.47 6.14 -9.64
C ARG A 118 -3.21 4.93 -10.18
N SER A 119 -3.48 4.86 -11.48
CA SER A 119 -4.21 3.74 -12.08
C SER A 119 -3.41 2.44 -12.03
N ARG A 120 -2.09 2.49 -12.24
CA ARG A 120 -1.20 1.33 -12.04
C ARG A 120 -1.18 0.86 -10.60
N PHE A 121 -1.08 1.80 -9.66
CA PHE A 121 -1.12 1.45 -8.24
C PHE A 121 -2.49 0.86 -7.84
N ARG A 122 -3.60 1.45 -8.31
CA ARG A 122 -4.95 0.90 -8.09
C ARG A 122 -5.11 -0.48 -8.69
N ARG A 123 -4.62 -0.73 -9.91
CA ARG A 123 -4.62 -2.06 -10.52
C ARG A 123 -3.82 -3.05 -9.69
N SER A 124 -2.63 -2.64 -9.25
CA SER A 124 -1.77 -3.41 -8.34
C SER A 124 -2.50 -3.81 -7.04
N LYS A 125 -3.38 -2.95 -6.50
CA LYS A 125 -4.23 -3.28 -5.33
C LYS A 125 -5.51 -4.06 -5.68
N SER A 126 -6.11 -3.83 -6.84
CA SER A 126 -7.33 -4.53 -7.29
C SER A 126 -7.08 -6.02 -7.54
N VAL A 127 -5.89 -6.37 -8.04
CA VAL A 127 -5.43 -7.77 -8.17
C VAL A 127 -5.32 -8.45 -6.79
N CYS A 128 -5.21 -7.68 -5.70
CA CYS A 128 -5.18 -8.15 -4.32
C CYS A 128 -6.48 -7.86 -3.53
N GLY A 129 -7.60 -7.55 -4.20
CA GLY A 129 -8.91 -7.38 -3.54
C GLY A 129 -8.99 -6.21 -2.55
N MET A 130 -8.18 -5.16 -2.73
CA MET A 130 -8.28 -3.92 -1.94
C MET A 130 -8.84 -2.77 -2.77
N GLU A 131 -10.16 -2.73 -2.93
CA GLU A 131 -10.87 -1.53 -3.38
C GLU A 131 -11.76 -1.03 -2.23
N SER A 132 -11.40 0.11 -1.63
CA SER A 132 -12.09 0.68 -0.47
C SER A 132 -13.29 1.57 -0.82
N SER A 133 -13.69 1.66 -2.08
CA SER A 133 -14.78 2.54 -2.54
C SER A 133 -15.92 1.86 -3.27
N SER A 134 -15.90 0.53 -3.44
CA SER A 134 -17.03 -0.20 -4.00
C SER A 134 -17.35 -1.43 -3.14
N TRP A 135 -18.30 -1.28 -2.21
CA TRP A 135 -19.07 -2.39 -1.66
C TRP A 135 -19.96 -3.00 -2.77
N ARG A 136 -19.35 -3.50 -3.85
CA ARG A 136 -20.02 -4.40 -4.79
C ARG A 136 -19.38 -5.78 -4.66
N PRO A 137 -20.17 -6.84 -4.45
CA PRO A 137 -19.66 -8.19 -4.60
C PRO A 137 -19.38 -8.41 -6.09
N HIS A 138 -18.14 -8.19 -6.52
CA HIS A 138 -17.68 -8.77 -7.78
C HIS A 138 -17.34 -10.23 -7.51
N THR A 139 -18.33 -11.09 -7.71
CA THR A 139 -18.12 -12.51 -8.02
C THR A 139 -17.37 -12.58 -9.35
N SER A 140 -16.05 -12.63 -9.32
CA SER A 140 -15.30 -13.06 -10.49
C SER A 140 -14.06 -13.84 -10.06
N SER A 141 -14.24 -15.16 -10.14
CA SER A 141 -13.30 -16.27 -10.03
C SER A 141 -12.21 -16.25 -11.10
N SER A 142 -11.44 -15.17 -11.21
CA SER A 142 -10.25 -15.14 -12.06
C SER A 142 -9.27 -14.09 -11.56
N CYS A 143 -8.45 -14.50 -10.59
CA CYS A 143 -7.09 -13.99 -10.46
C CYS A 143 -6.29 -14.51 -11.67
N SER A 144 -6.61 -13.99 -12.86
CA SER A 144 -5.89 -14.30 -14.09
C SER A 144 -4.56 -13.60 -14.02
N SER A 145 -3.53 -14.37 -13.72
CA SER A 145 -2.13 -14.17 -14.09
C SER A 145 -2.03 -13.85 -15.59
N ARG A 146 -2.31 -12.60 -15.95
CA ARG A 146 -2.03 -12.05 -17.27
C ARG A 146 -1.25 -10.76 -17.12
N THR A 147 -0.11 -10.88 -16.45
CA THR A 147 1.02 -9.97 -16.58
C THR A 147 1.69 -10.25 -17.92
N LEU A 148 1.56 -9.26 -18.82
CA LEU A 148 2.60 -8.82 -19.75
C LEU A 148 3.22 -9.89 -20.66
N ARG A 149 2.63 -10.05 -21.84
CA ARG A 149 3.40 -10.17 -23.08
C ARG A 149 3.32 -8.82 -23.80
#